data_AF-A0A9E2AGS2-F1
#
_entry.id   AF-A0A9E2AGS2-F1
#
_cell.length_a   1.000
_cell.length_b   1.000
_cell.length_c   1.000
_cell.angle_alpha   90.00
_cell.angle_beta   90.00
_cell.angle_gamma   90.00
#
_symmetry.space_group_name_H-M   'P 1'
#
loop_
_entity.id
_entity.type
_entity.pdbx_description
1 polymer ?
#
loop_
_entity_poly.entity_id
_entity_poly.type
_entity_poly.pdbx_seq_one_letter_code
_entity_poly.pdbx_strand_id
1 'polypeptide(L)'
;MIDITLPDSVVFRGLFVTIGSIIVFYGSVYLLVYTNLGKKLGFLISGVALFGWTTLNSLLFVIYAPRGPRPAIIDGLNFFKVRVIALAFTVGSAILFALFLTALNRYENADSETV
;
A
#
# COMPACT_ATOMS: atom_id res chain seq x y z
N MET A 1 -9.70 18.20 32.19
CA MET A 1 -8.42 17.77 31.60
C MET A 1 -8.53 16.27 31.37
N ILE A 2 -8.67 15.82 30.12
CA ILE A 2 -8.75 14.37 29.80
C ILE A 2 -7.34 13.82 29.88
N ASP A 3 -7.14 12.80 30.70
CA ASP A 3 -5.87 12.08 30.81
C ASP A 3 -5.75 11.13 29.61
N ILE A 4 -4.80 11.39 28.70
CA ILE A 4 -4.58 10.63 27.44
C ILE A 4 -3.46 9.58 27.65
N THR A 5 -3.21 9.18 28.89
CA THR A 5 -2.22 8.14 29.21
C THR A 5 -2.85 6.76 29.01
N LEU A 6 -2.67 6.20 27.80
CA LEU A 6 -3.11 4.83 27.51
C LEU A 6 -2.25 3.84 28.30
N PRO A 7 -2.84 2.79 28.91
CA PRO A 7 -2.07 1.71 29.49
C PRO A 7 -1.23 1.01 28.40
N ASP A 8 0.03 0.69 28.70
CA ASP A 8 0.95 0.03 27.76
C ASP A 8 0.33 -1.20 27.09
N SER A 9 -0.45 -1.99 27.84
CA SER A 9 -1.15 -3.18 27.33
C SER A 9 -2.12 -2.89 26.18
N VAL A 10 -2.75 -1.71 26.16
CA VAL A 10 -3.69 -1.31 25.10
C VAL A 10 -2.93 -0.95 23.83
N VAL A 11 -1.82 -0.22 23.96
CA VAL A 11 -0.95 0.15 22.84
C VAL A 11 -0.38 -1.10 22.16
N PHE A 12 0.17 -2.04 22.94
CA PHE A 12 0.70 -3.30 22.39
C PHE A 12 -0.39 -4.14 21.72
N ARG A 13 -1.58 -4.27 22.32
CA ARG A 13 -2.71 -4.97 21.69
C ARG A 13 -3.10 -4.35 20.35
N GLY A 14 -3.23 -3.02 20.27
CA GLY A 14 -3.56 -2.33 19.03
C GLY A 14 -2.52 -2.58 17.93
N LEU A 15 -1.24 -2.55 18.29
CA LEU A 15 -0.14 -2.84 17.37
C LEU A 15 -0.22 -4.29 16.83
N PHE A 16 -0.38 -5.29 17.72
CA PHE A 16 -0.48 -6.69 17.32
C PHE A 16 -1.70 -6.97 16.45
N VAL A 17 -2.85 -6.37 16.78
CA VAL A 17 -4.06 -6.50 15.96
C VAL A 17 -3.84 -5.89 14.58
N THR A 18 -3.24 -4.70 14.50
CA THR A 18 -2.98 -4.04 13.21
C THR A 18 -2.03 -4.86 12.33
N ILE A 19 -0.91 -5.33 12.89
CA ILE A 19 0.04 -6.17 12.16
C ILE A 19 -0.61 -7.50 11.75
N GLY A 20 -1.35 -8.14 12.67
CA GLY A 20 -2.08 -9.38 12.41
C GLY A 20 -3.10 -9.22 11.29
N SER A 21 -3.86 -8.12 11.29
CA SER A 21 -4.82 -7.81 10.22
C SER A 21 -4.15 -7.62 8.87
N ILE A 22 -3.01 -6.93 8.80
CA ILE A 22 -2.25 -6.75 7.56
C ILE A 22 -1.77 -8.10 7.02
N ILE A 23 -1.19 -8.93 7.89
CA ILE A 23 -0.67 -10.26 7.52
C ILE A 23 -1.81 -11.16 7.03
N VAL A 24 -2.93 -11.22 7.75
CA VAL A 24 -4.08 -12.06 7.38
C VAL A 24 -4.71 -11.57 6.09
N PHE A 25 -4.88 -10.26 5.93
CA PHE A 25 -5.49 -9.70 4.73
C PHE A 25 -4.67 -9.99 3.47
N TYR A 26 -3.40 -9.58 3.44
CA TYR A 26 -2.55 -9.81 2.26
C TYR A 26 -2.12 -11.27 2.10
N GLY A 27 -1.89 -11.95 3.22
CA GLY A 27 -1.54 -13.37 3.24
C GLY A 27 -2.66 -14.26 2.69
N SER A 28 -3.92 -13.96 3.01
CA SER A 28 -5.05 -14.72 2.46
C SER A 28 -5.14 -14.61 0.94
N VAL A 29 -5.00 -13.39 0.40
CA VAL A 29 -4.98 -13.16 -1.05
C VAL A 29 -3.81 -13.90 -1.70
N TYR A 30 -2.61 -13.81 -1.13
CA TYR A 30 -1.45 -14.55 -1.64
C TYR A 30 -1.68 -16.06 -1.64
N LEU A 31 -2.21 -16.63 -0.55
CA LEU A 31 -2.47 -18.07 -0.45
C LEU A 31 -3.47 -18.55 -1.50
N LEU A 32 -4.54 -17.80 -1.74
CA LEU A 32 -5.54 -18.13 -2.76
C LEU A 32 -4.93 -18.19 -4.17
N VAL A 33 -4.08 -17.21 -4.50
CA VAL A 33 -3.41 -17.17 -5.81
C VAL A 33 -2.34 -18.26 -5.89
N TYR A 34 -1.60 -18.48 -4.79
CA TYR A 34 -0.56 -19.49 -4.68
C TYR A 34 -1.07 -20.90 -4.95
N THR A 35 -2.23 -21.27 -4.38
CA THR A 35 -2.79 -22.62 -4.56
C THR A 35 -3.28 -22.88 -5.98
N ASN A 36 -3.71 -21.85 -6.70
CA ASN A 36 -4.27 -21.97 -8.05
C ASN A 36 -3.21 -21.85 -9.15
N LEU A 37 -2.22 -20.99 -8.98
CA LEU A 37 -1.24 -20.63 -10.02
C LEU A 37 0.19 -21.10 -9.69
N GLY A 38 0.41 -21.64 -8.48
CA GLY A 38 1.72 -22.07 -8.02
C GLY A 38 2.58 -20.94 -7.45
N LYS A 39 3.76 -21.33 -6.94
CA LYS A 39 4.61 -20.45 -6.11
C LYS A 39 5.12 -19.20 -6.81
N LYS A 40 5.66 -19.35 -8.02
CA LYS A 40 6.29 -18.22 -8.74
C LYS A 40 5.22 -17.27 -9.26
N LEU A 41 4.31 -17.77 -10.10
CA LEU A 41 3.25 -16.97 -10.69
C LEU A 41 2.35 -16.32 -9.64
N GLY A 42 2.00 -17.04 -8.58
CA GLY A 42 1.18 -16.49 -7.50
C GLY A 42 1.85 -15.35 -6.74
N PHE A 43 3.17 -15.41 -6.54
CA PHE A 43 3.92 -14.29 -5.93
C PHE A 43 3.89 -13.05 -6.81
N LEU A 44 4.17 -13.19 -8.10
CA LEU A 44 4.21 -12.05 -9.02
C LEU A 44 2.84 -11.38 -9.14
N ILE A 45 1.77 -12.17 -9.33
CA ILE A 45 0.40 -11.64 -9.43
C ILE A 45 -0.02 -10.95 -8.13
N SER A 46 0.25 -11.55 -6.96
CA SER A 46 -0.10 -10.93 -5.67
C SER A 46 0.63 -9.60 -5.44
N GLY A 47 1.89 -9.51 -5.87
CA GLY A 47 2.67 -8.26 -5.81
C GLY A 47 2.13 -7.18 -6.76
N VAL A 48 1.76 -7.55 -7.98
CA VAL A 48 1.07 -6.63 -8.92
C VAL A 48 -0.22 -6.09 -8.29
N ALA A 49 -1.05 -6.96 -7.72
CA ALA A 49 -2.31 -6.55 -7.09
C ALA A 49 -2.08 -5.63 -5.88
N LEU A 50 -1.12 -5.98 -5.01
CA LEU A 50 -0.76 -5.18 -3.83
C LEU A 50 -0.32 -3.76 -4.21
N PHE A 51 0.69 -3.66 -5.09
CA PHE A 51 1.27 -2.37 -5.43
C PHE A 51 0.35 -1.54 -6.34
N GLY A 52 -0.44 -2.19 -7.19
CA GLY A 52 -1.49 -1.53 -7.97
C GLY A 52 -2.56 -0.92 -7.07
N TRP A 53 -3.01 -1.68 -6.07
CA TRP A 53 -3.95 -1.19 -5.06
C TRP A 53 -3.40 0.00 -4.27
N THR A 54 -2.17 -0.08 -3.77
CA THR A 54 -1.56 1.03 -3.01
C THR A 54 -1.32 2.26 -3.88
N THR A 55 -0.96 2.09 -5.15
CA THR A 55 -0.77 3.19 -6.09
C THR A 55 -2.08 3.94 -6.31
N LEU A 56 -3.18 3.21 -6.55
CA LEU A 56 -4.50 3.80 -6.74
C LEU A 56 -4.98 4.54 -5.48
N ASN A 57 -4.85 3.93 -4.30
CA ASN A 57 -5.26 4.57 -3.05
C ASN A 57 -4.45 5.83 -2.74
N SER A 58 -3.14 5.79 -2.97
CA SER A 58 -2.27 6.96 -2.79
C SER A 58 -2.60 8.06 -3.79
N LEU A 59 -2.85 7.70 -5.04
CA LEU A 59 -3.24 8.65 -6.07
C LEU A 59 -4.59 9.32 -5.75
N LEU A 60 -5.57 8.56 -5.24
CA LEU A 60 -6.84 9.11 -4.78
C LEU A 60 -6.63 10.13 -3.66
N PHE A 61 -5.72 9.87 -2.72
CA PHE A 61 -5.36 10.85 -1.70
C PHE A 61 -4.68 12.07 -2.33
N VAL A 62 -3.77 11.91 -3.28
CA VAL A 62 -3.14 13.03 -3.99
C VAL A 62 -4.16 13.91 -4.70
N ILE A 63 -5.25 13.35 -5.24
CA ILE A 63 -6.30 14.11 -5.93
C ILE A 63 -7.24 14.77 -4.91
N TYR A 64 -7.79 13.97 -3.99
CA TYR A 64 -8.89 14.36 -3.11
C TYR A 64 -8.49 14.74 -1.69
N ALA A 65 -7.18 14.88 -1.39
CA ALA A 65 -6.71 15.17 -0.03
C ALA A 65 -7.48 16.34 0.60
N PRO A 66 -8.12 16.13 1.76
CA PRO A 66 -8.83 17.17 2.49
C PRO A 66 -7.90 18.35 2.76
N ARG A 67 -8.41 19.55 2.50
CA ARG A 67 -7.72 20.77 2.92
C ARG A 67 -8.01 20.92 4.41
N GLY A 68 -6.97 20.84 5.25
CA GLY A 68 -7.12 21.03 6.69
C GLY A 68 -7.77 22.39 7.01
N PRO A 69 -8.40 22.55 8.19
CA PRO A 69 -8.98 23.83 8.60
C PRO A 69 -7.94 24.93 8.47
N ARG A 70 -8.22 25.98 7.67
CA ARG A 70 -7.32 27.13 7.55
C ARG A 70 -7.31 27.86 8.89
N PRO A 71 -6.17 27.98 9.59
CA PRO A 71 -6.08 28.86 10.74
C PRO A 71 -6.12 30.30 10.23
N ALA A 72 -6.90 31.17 10.86
CA ALA A 72 -7.10 32.55 10.39
C ALA A 72 -5.84 33.46 10.48
N ILE A 73 -4.77 32.99 11.13
CA ILE A 73 -3.62 33.80 11.55
C ILE A 73 -2.30 33.37 10.89
N ILE A 74 -2.26 32.22 10.21
CA ILE A 74 -1.06 31.70 9.53
C ILE A 74 -1.38 31.40 8.08
N ASP A 75 -0.56 31.92 7.17
CA ASP A 75 -0.61 31.57 5.75
C ASP A 75 -0.59 30.04 5.62
N GLY A 76 -1.68 29.50 5.09
CA GLY A 76 -1.94 28.07 5.09
C GLY A 76 -0.78 27.28 4.49
N LEU A 77 -0.49 26.12 5.08
CA LEU A 77 0.53 25.21 4.56
C LEU A 77 0.28 24.96 3.06
N ASN A 78 1.28 25.28 2.21
CA ASN A 78 1.16 25.20 0.76
C ASN A 78 0.57 23.84 0.34
N PHE A 79 -0.36 23.85 -0.63
CA PHE A 79 -1.01 22.67 -1.21
C PHE A 79 -0.03 21.51 -1.50
N PHE A 80 1.17 21.84 -1.98
CA PHE A 80 2.21 20.84 -2.25
C PHE A 80 2.83 20.24 -0.99
N LYS A 81 2.99 21.01 0.10
CA LYS A 81 3.59 20.52 1.36
C LYS A 81 2.70 19.48 2.05
N VAL A 82 1.38 19.63 1.96
CA VAL A 82 0.42 18.66 2.54
C VAL A 82 0.43 17.33 1.78
N ARG A 83 0.72 17.37 0.47
CA ARG A 83 0.62 16.21 -0.42
C ARG A 83 1.96 15.54 -0.70
N VAL A 84 3.08 16.08 -0.24
CA VAL A 84 4.43 15.57 -0.54
C VAL A 84 4.62 14.11 -0.13
N ILE A 85 4.09 13.71 1.04
CA ILE A 85 4.19 12.33 1.54
C ILE A 85 3.38 11.39 0.65
N ALA A 86 2.15 11.78 0.32
CA ALA A 86 1.30 10.98 -0.57
C ALA A 86 1.88 10.92 -1.99
N LEU A 87 2.46 12.00 -2.50
CA LEU A 87 3.14 12.00 -3.80
C LEU A 87 4.34 11.05 -3.82
N ALA A 88 5.20 11.11 -2.80
CA ALA A 88 6.32 10.20 -2.67
C ALA A 88 5.86 8.73 -2.60
N PHE A 89 4.80 8.46 -1.83
CA PHE A 89 4.23 7.12 -1.74
C PHE A 89 3.59 6.66 -3.05
N THR A 90 2.88 7.54 -3.78
CA THR A 90 2.33 7.24 -5.11
C THR A 90 3.44 6.89 -6.09
N VAL A 91 4.52 7.67 -6.13
CA VAL A 91 5.65 7.41 -7.04
C VAL A 91 6.35 6.11 -6.66
N GLY A 92 6.66 5.90 -5.38
CA GLY A 92 7.33 4.69 -4.91
C GLY A 92 6.51 3.42 -5.18
N SER A 93 5.21 3.46 -4.88
CA SER A 93 4.31 2.33 -5.16
C SER A 93 4.10 2.10 -6.65
N ALA A 94 4.03 3.15 -7.47
CA ALA A 94 3.93 3.04 -8.93
C ALA A 94 5.18 2.39 -9.54
N ILE A 95 6.37 2.71 -9.03
CA ILE A 95 7.62 2.06 -9.46
C ILE A 95 7.58 0.58 -9.13
N LEU A 96 7.21 0.20 -7.90
CA LEU A 96 7.10 -1.20 -7.51
C LEU A 96 6.04 -1.94 -8.35
N PHE A 97 4.91 -1.30 -8.62
CA PHE A 97 3.88 -1.85 -9.49
C PHE A 97 4.41 -2.13 -10.91
N ALA A 98 5.13 -1.18 -11.51
CA ALA A 98 5.73 -1.34 -12.84
C ALA A 98 6.81 -2.44 -12.87
N LEU A 99 7.61 -2.56 -11.80
CA LEU A 99 8.61 -3.63 -11.68
C LEU A 99 7.94 -5.01 -11.60
N PHE A 100 6.90 -5.16 -10.79
CA PHE A 100 6.15 -6.41 -10.68
C PHE A 100 5.43 -6.77 -11.99
N LEU A 101 4.82 -5.80 -12.67
CA LEU A 101 4.20 -6.02 -13.99
C LEU A 101 5.23 -6.47 -15.02
N THR A 102 6.40 -5.81 -15.05
CA THR A 102 7.48 -6.17 -15.98
C THR A 102 8.02 -7.56 -15.68
N ALA A 103 8.22 -7.90 -14.40
CA ALA A 103 8.64 -9.22 -13.98
C ALA A 103 7.62 -10.30 -14.39
N LEU A 104 6.32 -10.00 -14.25
CA LEU A 104 5.24 -10.92 -14.61
C LEU A 104 5.22 -11.17 -16.11
N ASN A 105 5.26 -10.10 -16.90
CA ASN A 105 5.31 -10.21 -18.35
C ASN A 105 6.54 -11.00 -18.83
N ARG A 106 7.73 -10.76 -18.23
CA ARG A 106 8.93 -11.55 -18.54
C ARG A 106 8.80 -13.01 -18.16
N TYR A 107 8.13 -13.31 -17.04
CA TYR A 107 7.89 -14.69 -16.60
C TYR A 107 6.96 -15.43 -17.57
N GLU A 108 5.87 -14.80 -18.00
CA GLU A 108 4.90 -15.38 -18.94
C GLU A 108 5.54 -15.66 -20.31
N ASN A 109 6.33 -14.71 -20.84
CA ASN A 109 7.02 -14.92 -22.12
C ASN A 109 8.06 -16.03 -22.04
N ALA A 110 8.81 -16.12 -20.94
CA ALA A 110 9.80 -17.19 -20.76
C ALA A 110 9.15 -18.58 -20.67
N ASP A 111 7.97 -18.69 -20.05
CA ASP A 111 7.22 -19.94 -19.98
C ASP A 111 6.75 -20.38 -21.37
N SER A 112 6.25 -19.44 -22.18
CA SER A 112 5.76 -19.70 -23.54
C SER A 112 6.84 -20.14 -24.54
N GLU A 113 8.12 -19.83 -24.31
CA GLU A 113 9.23 -20.28 -25.17
C GLU A 113 9.69 -21.71 -24.86
N THR A 114 9.28 -22.27 -23.71
CA THR A 114 9.72 -23.61 -23.25
C THR A 114 8.72 -24.73 -23.54
N VAL A 115 7.56 -24.39 -24.11
CA VAL A 115 6.48 -25.31 -24.52
C VAL A 115 6.45 -25.43 -26.03
#